data_AF-A0A2E7JJP2-F1
#
_entry.id   AF-A0A2E7JJP2-F1
#
_cell.length_a   1.000
_cell.length_b   1.000
_cell.length_c   1.000
_cell.angle_alpha   90.00
_cell.angle_beta   90.00
_cell.angle_gamma   90.00
#
_symmetry.space_group_name_H-M   'P 1'
#
loop_
_entity.id
_entity.type
_entity.pdbx_description
1 polymer ?
#
loop_
_entity_poly.entity_id
_entity_poly.type
_entity_poly.pdbx_seq_one_letter_code
_entity_poly.pdbx_strand_id
1 'polypeptide(L)'
;MRQIPVEEAEVGDVVAEPIEDENGRVLLPAGAKLSQAVIDRLRGWGVFALNIEGEEQEGGKSREELIDELDHRFAGLEEDALMMQIKEIARGHLGGS
;
A
#
# COMPACT_ATOMS: atom_id res chain seq x y z
N MET A 1 -10.02 -12.60 -2.40
CA MET A 1 -8.69 -12.07 -2.71
C MET A 1 -8.70 -10.62 -2.29
N ARG A 2 -7.60 -10.11 -1.73
CA ARG A 2 -7.50 -8.71 -1.33
C ARG A 2 -6.17 -8.12 -1.82
N GLN A 3 -6.22 -6.89 -2.31
CA GLN A 3 -5.02 -6.15 -2.67
C GLN A 3 -4.49 -5.44 -1.43
N ILE A 4 -3.20 -5.61 -1.13
CA ILE A 4 -2.53 -4.91 -0.04
C ILE A 4 -1.24 -4.26 -0.53
N PRO A 5 -0.80 -3.14 0.07
CA PRO A 5 0.54 -2.64 -0.11
C PRO A 5 1.58 -3.66 0.37
N VAL A 6 2.74 -3.71 -0.27
CA VAL A 6 3.86 -4.59 0.17
C VAL A 6 4.36 -4.26 1.58
N GLU A 7 4.07 -3.06 2.07
CA GLU A 7 4.40 -2.62 3.41
C GLU A 7 3.51 -3.29 4.47
N GLU A 8 2.28 -3.66 4.11
CA GLU A 8 1.30 -4.33 4.96
C GLU A 8 1.34 -5.86 4.83
N ALA A 9 2.21 -6.40 3.97
CA ALA A 9 2.36 -7.84 3.79
C ALA A 9 3.04 -8.51 4.99
N GLU A 10 2.48 -9.62 5.44
CA GLU A 10 2.94 -10.36 6.60
C GLU A 10 3.51 -11.74 6.22
N VAL A 11 4.38 -12.27 7.08
CA VAL A 11 4.91 -13.62 6.91
C VAL A 11 3.78 -14.63 7.06
N GLY A 12 3.59 -15.47 6.04
CA GLY A 12 2.54 -16.48 6.00
C GLY A 12 1.39 -16.15 5.05
N ASP A 13 1.27 -14.91 4.58
CA ASP A 13 0.30 -14.52 3.55
C ASP A 13 0.50 -15.37 2.28
N VAL A 14 -0.59 -15.71 1.61
CA VAL A 14 -0.56 -16.52 0.39
C VAL A 14 -0.84 -15.61 -0.80
N VAL A 15 0.02 -15.63 -1.82
CA VAL A 15 -0.17 -14.86 -3.04
C VAL A 15 -1.36 -15.41 -3.83
N ALA A 16 -2.37 -14.57 -4.11
CA ALA A 16 -3.57 -14.96 -4.87
C ALA A 16 -3.33 -14.96 -6.38
N GLU A 17 -2.47 -14.06 -6.89
CA GLU A 17 -2.17 -13.91 -8.30
C GLU A 17 -0.67 -13.83 -8.55
N PRO A 18 -0.15 -14.38 -9.67
CA PRO A 18 1.27 -14.34 -9.96
C PRO A 18 1.79 -12.90 -9.98
N ILE A 19 2.90 -12.66 -9.28
CA ILE A 19 3.61 -11.38 -9.31
C ILE A 19 4.57 -11.43 -10.48
N GLU A 20 4.44 -10.48 -11.39
CA GLU A 20 5.26 -10.37 -12.60
C GLU A 20 6.15 -9.12 -12.53
N ASP A 21 7.35 -9.22 -13.09
CA ASP A 21 8.24 -8.08 -13.33
C ASP A 21 7.78 -7.25 -14.54
N GLU A 22 8.39 -6.09 -14.77
CA GLU A 22 8.15 -5.21 -15.92
C GLU A 22 8.28 -5.93 -17.28
N ASN A 23 9.03 -7.03 -17.33
CA ASN A 23 9.25 -7.86 -18.51
C ASN A 23 8.24 -9.01 -18.66
N GLY A 24 7.20 -9.08 -17.83
CA GLY A 24 6.21 -10.17 -17.81
C GLY A 24 6.79 -11.50 -17.30
N ARG A 25 7.89 -11.45 -16.53
CA ARG A 25 8.48 -12.63 -15.92
C ARG A 25 7.86 -12.86 -14.55
N VAL A 26 7.30 -14.05 -14.34
CA VAL A 26 6.75 -14.44 -13.03
C VAL A 26 7.86 -14.49 -11.99
N LEU A 27 7.82 -13.56 -11.04
CA LEU A 27 8.70 -13.47 -9.88
C LEU A 27 8.23 -14.42 -8.77
N LEU A 28 6.93 -14.41 -8.50
CA LEU A 28 6.27 -15.28 -7.53
C LEU A 28 5.00 -15.89 -8.12
N PRO A 29 4.79 -17.22 -8.06
CA PRO A 29 3.55 -17.83 -8.52
C PRO A 29 2.40 -17.61 -7.52
N ALA A 30 1.17 -17.70 -8.01
CA ALA A 30 0.00 -17.84 -7.14
C ALA A 30 0.12 -19.09 -6.25
N GLY A 31 -0.42 -19.01 -5.03
CA GLY A 31 -0.31 -20.02 -3.98
C GLY A 31 1.01 -19.98 -3.20
N ALA A 32 1.96 -19.09 -3.55
CA ALA A 32 3.20 -18.95 -2.82
C ALA A 32 2.98 -18.28 -1.45
N LYS A 33 3.58 -18.85 -0.40
CA LYS A 33 3.60 -18.23 0.94
C LYS A 33 4.71 -17.19 1.06
N LEU A 34 4.36 -16.02 1.57
CA LEU A 34 5.32 -14.96 1.86
C LEU A 34 6.19 -15.33 3.06
N SER A 35 7.49 -15.14 2.88
CA SER A 35 8.49 -15.17 3.94
C SER A 35 9.14 -13.80 4.03
N GLN A 36 9.81 -13.50 5.14
CA GLN A 36 10.48 -12.20 5.31
C GLN A 36 11.44 -11.90 4.15
N ALA A 37 12.25 -12.88 3.75
CA ALA A 37 13.19 -12.75 2.64
C ALA A 37 12.52 -12.54 1.27
N VAL A 38 11.25 -12.92 1.11
CA VAL A 38 10.47 -12.65 -0.10
C VAL A 38 9.92 -11.23 -0.06
N ILE A 39 9.36 -10.80 1.07
CA ILE A 39 8.84 -9.44 1.26
C ILE A 39 9.95 -8.40 1.02
N ASP A 40 11.15 -8.63 1.58
CA ASP A 40 12.30 -7.74 1.38
C ASP A 40 12.73 -7.67 -0.09
N ARG A 41 12.64 -8.78 -0.83
CA ARG A 41 12.94 -8.83 -2.27
C ARG A 41 11.89 -8.09 -3.09
N LEU A 42 10.61 -8.27 -2.80
CA LEU A 42 9.51 -7.56 -3.47
C LEU A 42 9.66 -6.05 -3.32
N ARG A 43 10.02 -5.59 -2.11
CA ARG A 43 10.36 -4.17 -1.85
C ARG A 43 11.56 -3.71 -2.69
N GLY A 44 12.62 -4.52 -2.74
CA GLY A 44 13.81 -4.23 -3.55
C GLY A 44 13.54 -4.18 -5.06
N TRP A 45 12.54 -4.91 -5.55
CA TRP A 45 12.09 -4.89 -6.94
C TRP A 45 11.11 -3.75 -7.26
N GLY A 46 10.71 -2.95 -6.27
CA GLY A 46 9.75 -1.86 -6.47
C GLY A 46 8.30 -2.33 -6.64
N VAL A 47 7.96 -3.53 -6.14
CA VAL A 47 6.57 -3.99 -6.10
C VAL A 47 5.84 -3.22 -5.00
N PHE A 48 4.89 -2.36 -5.35
CA PHE A 48 4.17 -1.52 -4.38
C PHE A 48 2.96 -2.20 -3.77
N ALA A 49 2.29 -3.09 -4.52
CA ALA A 49 1.09 -3.79 -4.09
C ALA A 49 1.08 -5.23 -4.62
N LEU A 50 0.38 -6.11 -3.91
CA LEU A 50 0.20 -7.51 -4.27
C LEU A 50 -1.21 -8.00 -3.88
N ASN A 51 -1.68 -9.02 -4.59
CA ASN A 51 -2.95 -9.67 -4.30
C ASN A 51 -2.69 -10.92 -3.46
N ILE A 52 -3.30 -10.99 -2.27
CA ILE A 52 -3.19 -12.15 -1.37
C ILE A 52 -4.54 -12.86 -1.20
N GLU A 53 -4.47 -14.15 -0.88
CA GLU A 53 -5.64 -14.95 -0.52
C GLU A 53 -6.21 -14.45 0.81
N GLY A 54 -7.53 -14.40 0.89
CA GLY A 54 -8.26 -13.79 2.00
C GLY A 54 -9.50 -13.08 1.51
N GLU A 55 -10.47 -12.91 2.39
CA GLU A 55 -11.59 -11.99 2.18
C GLU A 55 -11.05 -10.56 2.22
N GLU A 56 -11.62 -9.67 1.41
CA GLU A 56 -11.40 -8.23 1.59
C GLU A 56 -11.73 -7.91 3.06
N GLN A 57 -10.73 -7.53 3.84
CA GLN A 57 -11.04 -6.92 5.12
C GLN A 57 -11.80 -5.64 4.76
N GLU A 58 -13.06 -5.52 5.17
CA GLU A 58 -13.85 -4.28 5.12
C GLU A 58 -13.25 -3.18 6.03
N GLY A 59 -11.92 -3.15 6.19
CA GLY A 59 -11.13 -2.23 6.97
C GLY A 59 -10.13 -1.49 6.09
N GLY A 60 -10.55 -1.03 4.91
CA GLY A 60 -9.89 0.15 4.34
C GLY A 60 -9.94 1.24 5.41
N LYS A 61 -8.79 1.86 5.71
CA LYS A 61 -8.71 2.94 6.71
C LYS A 61 -9.91 3.86 6.54
N SER A 62 -10.62 4.10 7.64
CA SER A 62 -11.75 5.01 7.64
C SER A 62 -11.29 6.36 7.10
N ARG A 63 -12.19 7.10 6.47
CA ARG A 63 -11.88 8.46 6.00
C ARG A 63 -11.23 9.32 7.10
N GLU A 64 -11.69 9.15 8.33
CA GLU A 64 -11.12 9.81 9.51
C GLU A 64 -9.67 9.38 9.74
N GLU A 65 -9.36 8.09 9.71
CA GLU A 65 -8.00 7.57 9.86
C GLU A 65 -7.05 8.05 8.75
N LEU A 66 -7.55 8.18 7.51
CA LEU A 66 -6.78 8.74 6.39
C LEU A 66 -6.53 10.24 6.57
N ILE A 67 -7.48 10.99 7.13
CA ILE A 67 -7.31 12.41 7.44
C ILE A 67 -6.32 12.60 8.58
N ASP A 68 -6.41 11.80 9.64
CA ASP A 68 -5.48 11.83 10.77
C ASP A 68 -4.04 11.53 10.34
N GLU A 69 -3.84 10.53 9.49
CA GLU A 69 -2.51 10.20 8.95
C GLU A 69 -1.98 11.33 8.04
N LEU A 70 -2.85 11.93 7.24
CA LEU A 70 -2.50 13.10 6.43
C LEU A 70 -2.11 14.29 7.31
N ASP A 71 -2.87 14.59 8.37
CA ASP A 71 -2.55 15.64 9.32
C ASP A 71 -1.21 15.37 10.01
N HIS A 72 -0.94 14.12 10.38
CA HIS A 72 0.33 13.72 10.98
C HIS A 72 1.53 13.92 10.05
N ARG A 73 1.43 13.53 8.78
CA ARG A 73 2.54 13.66 7.80
C ARG A 73 2.92 15.10 7.50
N PHE A 74 1.98 16.02 7.66
CA PHE A 74 2.20 17.45 7.42
C PHE A 74 2.37 18.26 8.73
N ALA A 75 2.47 17.60 9.88
CA ALA A 75 2.77 18.26 11.14
C ALA A 75 4.19 18.85 11.11
N GLY A 76 4.33 20.14 11.45
CA GLY A 76 5.61 20.86 11.42
C GLY A 76 5.91 21.55 10.08
N LEU A 77 5.00 21.52 9.11
CA LEU A 77 5.13 22.17 7.80
C LEU A 77 4.19 23.39 7.64
N GLU A 78 3.61 23.89 8.73
CA GLU A 78 2.60 24.97 8.72
C GLU A 78 3.11 26.29 8.12
N GLU A 79 4.43 26.53 8.18
CA GLU A 79 5.07 27.72 7.61
C GLU A 79 5.41 27.57 6.11
N ASP A 80 5.34 26.35 5.56
CA ASP A 80 5.57 26.09 4.15
C ASP A 80 4.24 26.12 3.37
N ALA A 81 4.00 27.25 2.70
CA ALA A 81 2.78 27.47 1.94
C ALA A 81 2.54 26.44 0.82
N LEU A 82 3.61 25.90 0.21
CA LEU A 82 3.49 24.90 -0.84
C LEU A 82 3.09 23.54 -0.24
N MET A 83 3.70 23.15 0.88
CA MET A 83 3.35 21.92 1.59
C MET A 83 1.90 21.96 2.09
N MET A 84 1.45 23.11 2.60
CA MET A 84 0.05 23.29 3.00
C MET A 84 -0.93 23.22 1.81
N GLN A 85 -0.55 23.71 0.63
CA GLN A 85 -1.36 23.52 -0.58
C GLN A 85 -1.46 22.05 -1.01
N ILE A 86 -0.36 21.30 -0.94
CA ILE A 86 -0.35 19.87 -1.26
C ILE A 86 -1.24 19.09 -0.28
N LYS A 87 -1.17 19.43 1.01
CA LYS A 87 -2.03 18.84 2.06
C LYS A 87 -3.51 19.03 1.74
N GLU A 88 -3.92 20.24 1.38
CA GLU A 88 -5.32 20.54 1.07
C GLU A 88 -5.81 19.80 -0.19
N ILE A 89 -4.99 19.71 -1.23
CA ILE A 89 -5.31 18.92 -2.43
C ILE A 89 -5.48 17.44 -2.08
N ALA A 90 -4.54 16.88 -1.32
CA ALA A 90 -4.61 15.49 -0.87
C ALA A 90 -5.86 15.22 -0.01
N ARG A 91 -6.20 16.16 0.89
CA ARG A 91 -7.42 16.10 1.70
C ARG A 91 -8.68 16.13 0.85
N GLY A 92 -8.70 16.92 -0.22
CA GLY A 92 -9.78 16.98 -1.20
C GLY A 92 -10.02 15.64 -1.89
N HIS A 93 -8.96 14.92 -2.27
CA HIS A 93 -9.05 13.58 -2.87
C HIS A 93 -9.64 12.53 -1.91
N LEU A 94 -9.44 12.68 -0.59
CA LEU A 94 -10.06 11.84 0.44
C LEU A 94 -11.54 12.17 0.70
N GLY A 95 -12.06 13.27 0.14
CA GLY A 95 -13.42 13.76 0.31
C GLY A 95 -14.42 13.30 -0.77
N GLY A 96 -13.96 12.63 -1.82
CA GLY A 96 -14.77 12.12 -2.92
C GLY A 96 -14.71 12.99 -4.20
N SER A 97 -14.65 12.30 -5.34
CA SER A 97 -15.24 12.75 -6.61
C SER A 97 -16.53 11.99 -6.85
#